data_AF-A0A6L8ECI5-F1
#
_entry.id   AF-A0A6L8ECI5-F1
#
_cell.length_a   1.000
_cell.length_b   1.000
_cell.length_c   1.000
_cell.angle_alpha   90.00
_cell.angle_beta   90.00
_cell.angle_gamma   90.00
#
_symmetry.space_group_name_H-M   'P 1'
#
loop_
_entity.id
_entity.type
_entity.pdbx_description
1 polymer ?
#
loop_
_entity_poly.entity_id
_entity_poly.type
_entity_poly.pdbx_seq_one_letter_code
_entity_poly.pdbx_strand_id
1 'polypeptide(L)'
;MSLQDCAKAIQLDGVGHIGRFLTILNLPEDLRHLVGWGADKSFLGFTAAFELTKLNDDKEQRIVAEAIMSDGLTSKEVRQIAQLRNRSEKTIRECLNEVLGMRKQVTKRFVFVGSMSTESESILAQKTQSARDSILTSAIVNLGIRSATGRLGPKLFTLVGNEDFNASMLEIGKENIEARIRALVAKALENGSSES
;
A
#
# COMPACT_ATOMS: atom_id res chain seq x y z
N MET A 1 -41.01 24.06 14.89
CA MET A 1 -39.61 24.30 15.29
C MET A 1 -38.79 24.38 14.02
N SER A 2 -38.13 25.51 13.77
CA SER A 2 -37.32 25.70 12.56
C SER A 2 -35.98 24.96 12.66
N LEU A 3 -35.29 24.76 11.52
CA LEU A 3 -33.91 24.22 11.55
C LEU A 3 -32.96 25.11 12.35
N GLN A 4 -33.20 26.43 12.34
CA GLN A 4 -32.43 27.40 13.11
C GLN A 4 -32.65 27.22 14.62
N ASP A 5 -33.89 26.94 15.04
CA ASP A 5 -34.22 26.65 16.43
C ASP A 5 -33.57 25.35 16.88
N CYS A 6 -33.60 24.32 16.01
CA CYS A 6 -32.89 23.07 16.27
C CYS A 6 -31.38 23.33 16.44
N ALA A 7 -30.73 24.02 15.50
CA ALA A 7 -29.30 24.31 15.57
C ALA A 7 -28.90 25.04 16.85
N LYS A 8 -29.69 26.05 17.26
CA LYS A 8 -29.50 26.75 18.54
C LYS A 8 -29.67 25.82 19.74
N ALA A 9 -30.69 24.96 19.74
CA ALA A 9 -30.96 24.04 20.83
C ALA A 9 -29.82 23.03 21.05
N ILE A 10 -29.15 22.61 19.99
CA ILE A 10 -28.01 21.67 20.05
C ILE A 10 -26.63 22.34 19.90
N GLN A 11 -26.57 23.66 20.05
CA GLN A 11 -25.33 24.46 20.03
C GLN A 11 -24.46 24.27 18.77
N LEU A 12 -25.09 24.16 17.61
CA LEU A 12 -24.39 24.12 16.33
C LEU A 12 -24.28 25.51 15.70
N ASP A 13 -23.13 25.79 15.11
CA ASP A 13 -22.87 27.00 14.31
C ASP A 13 -23.58 26.90 12.95
N GLY A 14 -24.90 27.12 12.97
CA GLY A 14 -25.77 27.15 11.81
C GLY A 14 -26.40 25.81 11.43
N VAL A 15 -27.19 25.83 10.36
CA VAL A 15 -28.06 24.71 9.95
C VAL A 15 -27.37 23.70 9.03
N GLY A 16 -26.13 23.97 8.60
CA GLY A 16 -25.45 23.17 7.58
C GLY A 16 -25.30 21.69 7.95
N HIS A 17 -24.92 21.41 9.19
CA HIS A 17 -24.82 20.03 9.69
C HIS A 17 -26.18 19.34 9.73
N ILE A 18 -27.21 20.02 10.23
CA ILE A 18 -28.58 19.49 10.29
C ILE A 18 -29.09 19.17 8.88
N GLY A 19 -28.88 20.07 7.91
CA GLY A 19 -29.24 19.82 6.52
C GLY A 19 -28.59 18.57 5.96
N ARG A 20 -27.30 18.34 6.23
CA ARG A 20 -26.60 17.12 5.81
C ARG A 20 -27.19 15.87 6.45
N PHE A 21 -27.50 15.90 7.75
CA PHE A 21 -28.18 14.78 8.43
C PHE A 21 -29.54 14.48 7.81
N LEU A 22 -30.34 15.51 7.54
CA LEU A 22 -31.64 15.33 6.90
C LEU A 22 -31.52 14.76 5.49
N THR A 23 -30.45 15.09 4.77
CA THR A 23 -30.22 14.54 3.41
C THR A 23 -30.03 13.02 3.44
N ILE A 24 -29.48 12.47 4.52
CA ILE A 24 -29.29 11.00 4.68
C ILE A 24 -30.63 10.26 4.72
N LEU A 25 -31.73 10.93 5.08
CA LEU A 25 -33.06 10.34 5.03
C LEU A 25 -33.52 9.99 3.60
N ASN A 26 -32.85 10.56 2.58
CA ASN A 26 -33.06 10.24 1.16
C ASN A 26 -32.34 8.97 0.71
N LEU A 27 -31.51 8.34 1.55
CA LEU A 27 -30.98 7.02 1.24
C LEU A 27 -32.09 5.97 1.30
N PRO A 28 -31.98 4.89 0.50
CA PRO A 28 -32.77 3.69 0.65
C PRO A 28 -32.80 3.20 2.09
N GLU A 29 -33.96 2.68 2.51
CA GLU A 29 -34.18 2.26 3.89
C GLU A 29 -33.19 1.19 4.38
N ASP A 30 -32.83 0.28 3.47
CA ASP A 30 -31.81 -0.74 3.69
C ASP A 30 -30.38 -0.17 3.79
N LEU A 31 -30.12 1.07 3.39
CA LEU A 31 -28.85 1.75 3.63
C LEU A 31 -28.88 2.62 4.88
N ARG A 32 -30.05 3.18 5.25
CA ARG A 32 -30.19 4.08 6.41
C ARG A 32 -29.79 3.40 7.72
N HIS A 33 -30.14 2.13 7.92
CA HIS A 33 -29.79 1.40 9.15
C HIS A 33 -28.29 1.09 9.26
N LEU A 34 -27.54 1.20 8.16
CA LEU A 34 -26.09 1.03 8.15
C LEU A 34 -25.36 2.33 8.54
N VAL A 35 -26.07 3.48 8.56
CA VAL A 35 -25.45 4.77 8.91
C VAL A 35 -25.22 4.83 10.41
N GLY A 36 -23.97 5.02 10.82
CA GLY A 36 -23.60 4.95 12.22
C GLY A 36 -22.40 5.80 12.60
N TRP A 37 -22.21 5.89 13.92
CA TRP A 37 -21.02 6.45 14.54
C TRP A 37 -20.04 5.32 14.83
N GLY A 38 -18.97 5.20 14.06
CA GLY A 38 -18.00 4.14 14.27
C GLY A 38 -16.85 4.18 13.28
N ALA A 39 -15.72 3.61 13.69
CA ALA A 39 -14.57 3.34 12.83
C ALA A 39 -14.56 1.90 12.30
N ASP A 40 -15.57 1.10 12.66
CA ASP A 40 -15.68 -0.28 12.20
C ASP A 40 -16.22 -0.32 10.76
N LYS A 41 -15.78 -1.34 10.00
CA LYS A 41 -16.12 -1.57 8.60
C LYS A 41 -17.56 -2.05 8.39
N SER A 42 -18.35 -2.19 9.46
CA SER A 42 -19.75 -2.57 9.41
C SER A 42 -20.71 -1.39 9.25
N PHE A 43 -20.23 -0.15 9.30
CA PHE A 43 -21.05 1.06 9.24
C PHE A 43 -20.68 2.00 8.10
N LEU A 44 -21.70 2.66 7.53
CA LEU A 44 -21.54 3.81 6.67
C LEU A 44 -21.33 5.05 7.54
N GLY A 45 -20.10 5.56 7.57
CA GLY A 45 -19.83 6.82 8.27
C GLY A 45 -20.65 7.97 7.68
N PHE A 46 -21.17 8.87 8.54
CA PHE A 46 -22.06 9.98 8.14
C PHE A 46 -21.59 10.79 6.93
N THR A 47 -20.29 11.06 6.83
CA THR A 47 -19.76 11.79 5.68
C THR A 47 -19.86 10.98 4.39
N ALA A 48 -19.57 9.68 4.42
CA ALA A 48 -19.72 8.82 3.24
C ALA A 48 -21.20 8.65 2.87
N ALA A 49 -22.09 8.45 3.85
CA ALA A 49 -23.54 8.39 3.66
C ALA A 49 -24.09 9.66 3.00
N PHE A 50 -23.66 10.84 3.46
CA PHE A 50 -24.03 12.11 2.82
C PHE A 50 -23.53 12.21 1.37
N GLU A 51 -22.33 11.70 1.06
CA GLU A 51 -21.85 11.72 -0.33
C GLU A 51 -22.63 10.72 -1.21
N LEU A 52 -23.06 9.57 -0.67
CA LEU A 52 -23.95 8.62 -1.37
C LEU A 52 -25.27 9.26 -1.81
N THR A 53 -25.87 10.11 -0.96
CA THR A 53 -27.13 10.80 -1.30
C THR A 53 -27.04 11.74 -2.52
N LYS A 54 -25.83 12.01 -3.02
CA LYS A 54 -25.62 12.81 -4.23
C LYS A 54 -25.72 12.00 -5.52
N LEU A 55 -25.85 10.68 -5.41
CA LEU A 55 -26.20 9.79 -6.51
C LEU A 55 -27.72 9.76 -6.63
N ASN A 56 -28.25 9.92 -7.84
CA ASN A 56 -29.70 10.01 -8.06
C ASN A 56 -30.40 8.64 -8.14
N ASP A 57 -29.64 7.55 -8.31
CA ASP A 57 -30.16 6.19 -8.46
C ASP A 57 -29.87 5.35 -7.22
N ASP A 58 -30.94 4.87 -6.58
CA ASP A 58 -30.92 3.96 -5.44
C ASP A 58 -30.11 2.66 -5.70
N LYS A 59 -30.05 2.18 -6.94
CA LYS A 59 -29.21 1.02 -7.31
C LYS A 59 -27.74 1.37 -7.28
N GLU A 60 -27.38 2.55 -7.79
CA GLU A 60 -26.00 3.04 -7.75
C GLU A 60 -25.55 3.30 -6.32
N GLN A 61 -26.43 3.86 -5.48
CA GLN A 61 -26.16 4.05 -4.05
C GLN A 61 -25.83 2.73 -3.34
N ARG A 62 -26.59 1.65 -3.62
CA ARG A 62 -26.31 0.32 -3.06
C ARG A 62 -24.98 -0.25 -3.53
N ILE A 63 -24.64 -0.10 -4.81
CA ILE A 63 -23.35 -0.57 -5.36
C ILE A 63 -22.19 0.12 -4.65
N VAL A 64 -22.26 1.45 -4.46
CA VAL A 64 -21.19 2.18 -3.78
C VAL A 64 -21.18 1.87 -2.28
N ALA A 65 -22.34 1.67 -1.64
CA ALA A 65 -22.42 1.24 -0.24
C ALA A 65 -21.76 -0.11 -0.02
N GLU A 66 -22.01 -1.09 -0.90
CA GLU A 66 -21.34 -2.39 -0.87
C GLU A 66 -19.82 -2.23 -0.95
N ALA A 67 -19.33 -1.42 -1.89
CA ALA A 67 -17.89 -1.16 -2.05
C ALA A 67 -17.26 -0.41 -0.87
N ILE A 68 -18.01 0.46 -0.18
CA ILE A 68 -17.55 1.06 1.08
C ILE A 68 -17.22 -0.04 2.10
N MET A 69 -18.08 -1.06 2.21
CA MET A 69 -17.89 -2.16 3.16
C MET A 69 -16.83 -3.16 2.70
N SER A 70 -16.84 -3.56 1.41
CA SER A 70 -15.93 -4.59 0.87
C SER A 70 -14.52 -4.07 0.62
N ASP A 71 -14.40 -2.90 -0.02
CA ASP A 71 -13.11 -2.34 -0.47
C ASP A 71 -12.59 -1.24 0.47
N GLY A 72 -13.33 -0.91 1.52
CA GLY A 72 -12.96 0.12 2.50
C GLY A 72 -12.85 1.50 1.87
N LEU A 73 -13.80 1.90 1.01
CA LEU A 73 -13.80 3.22 0.41
C LEU A 73 -13.85 4.32 1.46
N THR A 74 -12.96 5.30 1.34
CA THR A 74 -12.96 6.50 2.18
C THR A 74 -14.04 7.49 1.74
N SER A 75 -14.49 8.37 2.63
CA SER A 75 -15.47 9.42 2.27
C SER A 75 -15.00 10.35 1.14
N LYS A 76 -13.68 10.52 0.97
CA LYS A 76 -13.09 11.26 -0.15
C LYS A 76 -13.25 10.51 -1.47
N GLU A 77 -13.03 9.20 -1.47
CA GLU A 77 -13.23 8.34 -2.64
C GLU A 77 -14.71 8.29 -3.03
N VAL A 78 -15.62 8.13 -2.06
CA VAL A 78 -17.07 8.16 -2.32
C VAL A 78 -17.50 9.49 -2.94
N ARG A 79 -17.01 10.62 -2.41
CA ARG A 79 -17.23 11.94 -3.03
C ARG A 79 -16.73 11.97 -4.47
N GLN A 80 -15.54 11.45 -4.73
CA GLN A 80 -14.95 11.43 -6.07
C GLN A 80 -15.78 10.57 -7.03
N ILE A 81 -16.25 9.40 -6.60
CA ILE A 81 -17.17 8.54 -7.37
C ILE A 81 -18.44 9.31 -7.71
N ALA A 82 -19.10 9.93 -6.73
CA ALA A 82 -20.32 10.71 -6.96
C ALA A 82 -20.09 11.88 -7.92
N GLN A 83 -18.97 12.58 -7.80
CA GLN A 83 -18.60 13.67 -8.71
C GLN A 83 -18.33 13.18 -10.13
N LEU A 84 -17.60 12.08 -10.31
CA LEU A 84 -17.33 11.47 -11.61
C LEU A 84 -18.63 11.02 -12.26
N ARG A 85 -19.48 10.32 -11.50
CA ARG A 85 -20.76 9.82 -11.98
C ARG A 85 -21.69 10.94 -12.46
N ASN A 86 -21.75 12.06 -11.73
CA ASN A 86 -22.61 13.20 -12.06
C ASN A 86 -22.06 14.08 -13.20
N ARG A 87 -20.78 13.95 -13.56
CA ARG A 87 -20.11 14.76 -14.59
C ARG A 87 -19.79 14.00 -15.87
N SER A 88 -20.03 12.69 -15.89
CA SER A 88 -19.71 11.83 -17.03
C SER A 88 -20.87 10.89 -17.32
N GLU A 89 -20.87 10.32 -18.53
CA GLU A 89 -21.83 9.28 -18.93
C GLU A 89 -21.37 7.87 -18.50
N LYS A 90 -20.31 7.78 -17.69
CA LYS A 90 -19.78 6.51 -17.20
C LYS A 90 -20.77 5.85 -16.25
N THR A 91 -20.80 4.52 -16.29
CA THR A 91 -21.52 3.70 -15.32
C THR A 91 -20.88 3.83 -13.93
N ILE A 92 -21.67 3.60 -12.88
CA ILE A 92 -21.15 3.65 -11.51
C ILE A 92 -19.96 2.71 -11.27
N ARG A 93 -19.95 1.53 -11.92
CA ARG A 93 -18.87 0.55 -11.82
C ARG A 93 -17.58 1.04 -12.48
N GLU A 94 -17.68 1.74 -13.60
CA GLU A 94 -16.50 2.35 -14.24
C GLU A 94 -15.91 3.46 -13.38
N CYS A 95 -16.76 4.33 -12.81
CA CYS A 95 -16.31 5.36 -11.87
C CYS A 95 -15.61 4.74 -10.65
N LEU A 96 -16.15 3.64 -10.13
CA LEU A 96 -15.59 2.92 -8.99
C LEU A 96 -14.22 2.32 -9.30
N ASN A 97 -14.10 1.62 -10.43
CA ASN A 97 -12.83 1.05 -10.88
C ASN A 97 -11.76 2.12 -11.11
N GLU A 98 -12.15 3.28 -11.66
CA GLU A 98 -11.24 4.40 -11.87
C GLU A 98 -10.72 4.95 -10.54
N VAL A 99 -11.59 5.17 -9.56
CA VAL A 99 -11.20 5.66 -8.23
C VAL A 99 -10.34 4.65 -7.48
N LEU A 100 -10.69 3.37 -7.50
CA LEU A 100 -9.86 2.32 -6.92
C LEU A 100 -8.51 2.22 -7.63
N GLY A 101 -8.45 2.39 -8.95
CA GLY A 101 -7.22 2.40 -9.73
C GLY A 101 -6.29 3.57 -9.40
N MET A 102 -6.82 4.68 -8.86
CA MET A 102 -6.04 5.82 -8.39
C MET A 102 -5.42 5.62 -7.00
N ARG A 103 -5.77 4.53 -6.29
CA ARG A 103 -5.18 4.25 -4.97
C ARG A 103 -3.67 4.10 -5.09
N LYS A 104 -2.93 4.78 -4.22
CA LYS A 104 -1.48 4.59 -4.11
C LYS A 104 -1.20 3.14 -3.73
N GLN A 105 -0.55 2.41 -4.62
CA GLN A 105 -0.01 1.10 -4.30
C GLN A 105 1.29 1.27 -3.50
N VAL A 106 1.20 1.11 -2.17
CA VAL A 106 2.39 1.15 -1.31
C VAL A 106 3.18 -0.14 -1.52
N THR A 107 4.22 -0.08 -2.34
CA THR A 107 5.16 -1.20 -2.48
C THR A 107 6.14 -1.17 -1.31
N LYS A 108 5.99 -2.10 -0.36
CA LYS A 108 6.99 -2.29 0.70
C LYS A 108 8.23 -2.94 0.10
N ARG A 109 9.40 -2.33 0.34
CA ARG A 109 10.71 -2.89 0.00
C ARG A 109 11.49 -3.10 1.29
N PHE A 110 12.09 -4.27 1.42
CA PHE A 110 12.94 -4.61 2.55
C PHE A 110 14.39 -4.47 2.12
N VAL A 111 15.17 -3.81 2.96
CA VAL A 111 16.59 -3.53 2.70
C VAL A 111 17.41 -4.21 3.77
N PHE A 112 18.41 -4.97 3.35
CA PHE A 112 19.43 -5.53 4.21
C PHE A 112 20.79 -4.99 3.81
N VAL A 113 21.56 -4.51 4.78
CA VAL A 113 22.92 -4.03 4.57
C VAL A 113 23.84 -4.88 5.43
N GLY A 114 24.78 -5.55 4.79
CA GLY A 114 25.82 -6.32 5.45
C GLY A 114 27.20 -5.80 5.08
N SER A 115 28.18 -6.16 5.89
CA SER A 115 29.58 -5.81 5.70
C SER A 115 30.37 -6.97 5.06
N MET A 116 31.41 -6.62 4.30
CA MET A 116 32.37 -7.54 3.73
C MET A 116 33.58 -7.69 4.66
N SER A 117 34.33 -8.78 4.50
CA SER A 117 35.58 -8.97 5.24
C SER A 117 36.71 -8.10 4.64
N THR A 118 37.68 -7.72 5.47
CA THR A 118 38.81 -6.87 5.06
C THR A 118 39.68 -7.55 3.99
N GLU A 119 39.76 -8.88 4.01
CA GLU A 119 40.50 -9.67 3.02
C GLU A 119 39.89 -9.58 1.63
N SER A 120 38.55 -9.54 1.54
CA SER A 120 37.83 -9.40 0.27
C SER A 120 37.87 -7.98 -0.28
N GLU A 121 38.12 -6.98 0.56
CA GLU A 121 38.02 -5.56 0.21
C GLU A 121 39.01 -5.17 -0.90
N SER A 122 40.27 -5.60 -0.79
CA SER A 122 41.33 -5.26 -1.75
C SER A 122 41.04 -5.81 -3.15
N ILE A 123 40.55 -7.04 -3.23
CA ILE A 123 40.20 -7.72 -4.48
C ILE A 123 38.93 -7.11 -5.08
N LEU A 124 37.92 -6.84 -4.25
CA LEU A 124 36.67 -6.21 -4.70
C LEU A 124 36.89 -4.77 -5.17
N ALA A 125 37.84 -4.03 -4.59
CA ALA A 125 38.18 -2.68 -5.00
C ALA A 125 38.76 -2.61 -6.43
N GLN A 126 39.43 -3.67 -6.88
CA GLN A 126 40.00 -3.75 -8.24
C GLN A 126 38.99 -4.19 -9.30
N LYS A 127 37.82 -4.72 -8.91
CA LYS A 127 36.77 -5.14 -9.83
C LYS A 127 35.85 -3.98 -10.23
N THR A 128 35.29 -4.07 -11.43
CA THR A 128 34.21 -3.16 -11.86
C THR A 128 32.93 -3.42 -11.05
N GLN A 129 32.02 -2.45 -10.98
CA GLN A 129 30.73 -2.61 -10.29
C GLN A 129 29.93 -3.79 -10.86
N SER A 130 29.91 -3.95 -12.18
CA SER A 130 29.21 -5.06 -12.86
C SER A 130 29.77 -6.43 -12.44
N ALA A 131 31.10 -6.56 -12.37
CA ALA A 131 31.73 -7.80 -11.92
C ALA A 131 31.40 -8.12 -10.45
N ARG A 132 31.39 -7.09 -9.57
CA ARG A 132 30.97 -7.26 -8.17
C ARG A 132 29.51 -7.68 -8.05
N ASP A 133 28.62 -7.02 -8.79
CA ASP A 133 27.19 -7.32 -8.73
C ASP A 133 26.86 -8.71 -9.32
N SER A 134 27.63 -9.18 -10.31
CA SER A 134 27.52 -10.56 -10.83
C SER A 134 27.91 -11.61 -9.77
N ILE A 135 28.98 -11.36 -9.02
CA ILE A 135 29.40 -12.22 -7.89
C ILE A 135 28.31 -12.27 -6.83
N LEU A 136 27.77 -11.10 -6.45
CA LEU A 136 26.68 -11.03 -5.45
C LEU A 136 25.40 -11.70 -5.95
N THR A 137 25.04 -11.53 -7.22
CA THR A 137 23.87 -12.19 -7.82
C THR A 137 24.01 -13.71 -7.73
N SER A 138 25.19 -14.24 -8.04
CA SER A 138 25.47 -15.67 -7.91
C SER A 138 25.37 -16.15 -6.46
N ALA A 139 25.85 -15.34 -5.51
CA ALA A 139 25.73 -15.66 -4.09
C ALA A 139 24.26 -15.66 -3.61
N ILE A 140 23.44 -14.69 -4.03
CA ILE A 140 22.00 -14.62 -3.73
C ILE A 140 21.27 -15.87 -4.23
N VAL A 141 21.53 -16.26 -5.48
CA VAL A 141 20.92 -17.46 -6.10
C VAL A 141 21.33 -18.72 -5.35
N ASN A 142 22.61 -18.87 -5.01
CA ASN A 142 23.11 -20.03 -4.26
C ASN A 142 22.53 -20.14 -2.85
N LEU A 143 22.11 -19.02 -2.24
CA LEU A 143 21.44 -19.03 -0.95
C LEU A 143 19.95 -19.36 -1.03
N GLY A 144 19.40 -19.49 -2.24
CA GLY A 144 17.97 -19.70 -2.45
C GLY A 144 17.13 -18.47 -2.09
N ILE A 145 17.75 -17.29 -1.95
CA ILE A 145 17.03 -16.06 -1.67
C ILE A 145 16.29 -15.61 -2.94
N ARG A 146 14.96 -15.63 -2.88
CA ARG A 146 14.10 -15.23 -4.00
C ARG A 146 13.81 -13.73 -3.98
N SER A 147 13.49 -13.18 -5.15
CA SER A 147 12.95 -11.82 -5.29
C SER A 147 13.84 -10.72 -4.69
N ALA A 148 15.16 -10.95 -4.66
CA ALA A 148 16.15 -10.02 -4.15
C ALA A 148 17.10 -9.57 -5.27
N THR A 149 17.40 -8.28 -5.29
CA THR A 149 18.52 -7.73 -6.04
C THR A 149 19.52 -7.14 -5.06
N GLY A 150 20.78 -7.02 -5.48
CA GLY A 150 21.80 -6.51 -4.58
C GLY A 150 22.84 -5.68 -5.28
N ARG A 151 23.56 -4.91 -4.47
CA ARG A 151 24.73 -4.15 -4.89
C ARG A 151 25.91 -4.50 -4.00
N LEU A 152 27.02 -4.89 -4.61
CA LEU A 152 28.25 -5.21 -3.89
C LEU A 152 29.26 -4.06 -4.04
N GLY A 153 29.60 -3.45 -2.91
CA GLY A 153 30.73 -2.56 -2.76
C GLY A 153 31.95 -3.29 -2.19
N PRO A 154 33.12 -2.62 -2.10
CA PRO A 154 34.31 -3.22 -1.52
C PRO A 154 34.17 -3.56 -0.03
N LYS A 155 33.40 -2.74 0.71
CA LYS A 155 33.24 -2.86 2.17
C LYS A 155 31.88 -3.37 2.62
N LEU A 156 30.85 -3.17 1.80
CA LEU A 156 29.46 -3.40 2.15
C LEU A 156 28.75 -4.04 0.98
N PHE A 157 27.71 -4.80 1.27
CA PHE A 157 26.72 -5.21 0.29
C PHE A 157 25.33 -4.80 0.76
N THR A 158 24.48 -4.48 -0.20
CA THR A 158 23.07 -4.17 0.04
C THR A 158 22.21 -5.16 -0.72
N LEU A 159 21.21 -5.72 -0.07
CA LEU A 159 20.14 -6.49 -0.70
C LEU A 159 18.83 -5.73 -0.57
N VAL A 160 18.03 -5.74 -1.63
CA VAL A 160 16.71 -5.15 -1.68
C VAL A 160 15.73 -6.17 -2.25
N GLY A 161 14.62 -6.39 -1.56
CA GLY A 161 13.60 -7.33 -2.01
C GLY A 161 12.18 -6.97 -1.57
N ASN A 162 11.24 -7.86 -1.90
CA ASN A 162 9.82 -7.77 -1.53
C ASN A 162 9.53 -8.57 -0.23
N GLU A 163 8.27 -8.90 0.03
CA GLU A 163 7.88 -9.72 1.20
C GLU A 163 8.48 -11.14 1.17
N ASP A 164 8.65 -11.76 -0.01
CA ASP A 164 9.29 -13.08 -0.14
C ASP A 164 10.75 -13.05 0.32
N PHE A 165 11.45 -11.95 -0.02
CA PHE A 165 12.80 -11.71 0.46
C PHE A 165 12.81 -11.59 1.99
N ASN A 166 11.88 -10.83 2.57
CA ASN A 166 11.79 -10.70 4.03
C ASN A 166 11.48 -12.03 4.72
N ALA A 167 10.58 -12.85 4.17
CA ALA A 167 10.30 -14.20 4.67
C ALA A 167 11.56 -15.07 4.64
N SER A 168 12.28 -15.08 3.51
CA SER A 168 13.56 -15.80 3.36
C SER A 168 14.60 -15.32 4.37
N MET A 169 14.65 -14.01 4.64
CA MET A 169 15.58 -13.41 5.60
C MET A 169 15.28 -13.85 7.06
N LEU A 170 14.00 -13.99 7.41
CA LEU A 170 13.57 -14.43 8.73
C LEU A 170 13.83 -15.92 8.96
N GLU A 171 13.62 -16.75 7.93
CA GLU A 171 13.88 -18.20 8.01
C GLU A 171 15.37 -18.53 8.19
N ILE A 172 16.25 -17.86 7.44
CA ILE A 172 17.69 -18.12 7.49
C ILE A 172 18.33 -17.44 8.71
N GLY A 173 17.80 -16.30 9.14
CA GLY A 173 18.35 -15.46 10.21
C GLY A 173 19.41 -14.48 9.70
N LYS A 174 19.33 -13.23 10.16
CA LYS A 174 20.14 -12.10 9.61
C LYS A 174 21.65 -12.33 9.68
N GLU A 175 22.16 -12.82 10.81
CA GLU A 175 23.60 -13.07 11.02
C GLU A 175 24.11 -14.21 10.12
N ASN A 176 23.28 -15.23 9.91
CA ASN A 176 23.60 -16.34 9.02
C ASN A 176 23.68 -15.90 7.56
N ILE A 177 22.85 -14.94 7.15
CA ILE A 177 22.83 -14.44 5.77
C ILE A 177 24.09 -13.64 5.48
N GLU A 178 24.51 -12.77 6.40
CA GLU A 178 25.75 -12.03 6.25
C GLU A 178 26.97 -12.95 6.17
N ALA A 179 27.08 -13.91 7.11
CA ALA A 179 28.17 -14.88 7.11
C ALA A 179 28.20 -15.73 5.82
N ARG A 180 27.04 -16.19 5.35
CA ARG A 180 26.95 -17.02 4.14
C ARG A 180 27.23 -16.24 2.86
N ILE A 181 26.79 -14.99 2.76
CA ILE A 181 27.12 -14.13 1.62
C ILE A 181 28.62 -13.89 1.59
N ARG A 182 29.24 -13.55 2.72
CA ARG A 182 30.71 -13.40 2.79
C ARG A 182 31.43 -14.66 2.33
N ALA A 183 31.02 -15.83 2.80
CA ALA A 183 31.62 -17.11 2.41
C ALA A 183 31.48 -17.40 0.91
N LEU A 184 30.30 -17.16 0.33
CA LEU A 184 30.06 -17.39 -1.11
C LEU A 184 30.82 -16.39 -1.98
N VAL A 185 30.89 -15.12 -1.56
CA VAL A 185 31.67 -14.10 -2.26
C VAL A 185 33.16 -14.45 -2.19
N ALA A 186 33.70 -14.81 -1.02
CA ALA A 186 35.10 -15.22 -0.87
C ALA A 186 35.45 -16.40 -1.79
N LYS A 187 34.62 -17.45 -1.80
CA LYS A 187 34.78 -18.60 -2.69
C LYS A 187 34.76 -18.21 -4.17
N ALA A 188 33.90 -17.28 -4.57
CA ALA A 188 33.85 -16.79 -5.94
C ALA A 188 35.09 -15.97 -6.32
N LEU A 189 35.70 -15.26 -5.37
CA LEU A 189 36.94 -14.53 -5.58
C LEU A 189 38.14 -15.48 -5.74
N GLU A 190 38.22 -16.56 -4.95
CA GLU A 190 39.28 -17.58 -5.06
C GLU A 190 39.27 -18.30 -6.41
N ASN A 191 38.08 -18.69 -6.89
CA ASN A 191 37.95 -19.37 -8.19
C ASN A 191 38.29 -18.45 -9.37
N GLY A 192 38.01 -17.15 -9.27
CA GLY A 192 38.32 -16.17 -10.31
C GLY A 192 39.79 -15.72 -10.35
N SER A 193 40.60 -16.07 -9.35
CA SER A 193 42.05 -15.81 -9.31
C SER A 193 42.90 -16.95 -9.89
N SER A 194 42.27 -18.08 -10.23
CA SER A 194 42.95 -19.25 -10.82
C SER A 194 42.90 -19.30 -12.36
N GLU A 195 42.19 -18.36 -12.99
CA GLU A 195 42.02 -18.25 -14.45
C GLU A 195 42.77 -17.06 -15.07
N SER A 196 43.67 -16.43 -14.32
CA SER A 196 44.48 -15.28 -14.75
C SER A 196 45.97 -15.57 -14.68
#